data_AF-A0A818NXY7-F1
#
_entry.id   AF-A0A818NXY7-F1
#
_cell.length_a   1.000
_cell.length_b   1.000
_cell.length_c   1.000
_cell.angle_alpha   90.00
_cell.angle_beta   90.00
_cell.angle_gamma   90.00
#
_symmetry.space_group_name_H-M   'P 1'
#
loop_
_entity.id
_entity.type
_entity.pdbx_description
1 polymer ?
#
loop_
_entity_poly.entity_id
_entity_poly.type
_entity_poly.pdbx_seq_one_letter_code
_entity_poly.pdbx_strand_id
1 'polypeptide(L)'
;MNSLLARDRQGYNCLEVAIQANNIPFVKRLFECKTNQWKKLMRNAQLSQNDKYVDTPMRKLVRCMPEIAYQALDKCKMETNFPNEYDQSLCEKQFDFEFLEDHCHIKKWQSGKSRNFQKKQKKISKRNCFNCSGELHFVCDELPRGSDDDFGEPYSDDAYVLVKNHVLSIIAEQARDSDKTDDTIVKLQTKLLRHPTCQKLMNQKWHHFGVPIFATCFIAYVLYLALFTWTVLRHTDPYQFYNATGVPFSNDRECEKVAHLIRNGTYNMTQKPSWGLKTSTDRALKYTIYVLLWLHVIKGLLFIRIYQFRLVFRFYAETISLVLGFIFLYDTRPWQEDVTLRCFVQWQVGAFGLFLSWSTLLVYIRSFPLIGLTVVMLEVVIRRFIWVTPVLLVLICSFCFSFFMLLQEQVPFSNVGFAWMRTG
;
A
#
# COMPACT_ATOMS: atom_id res chain seq x y z
N MET A 1 29.82 9.79 -38.21
CA MET A 1 28.74 8.89 -37.71
C MET A 1 28.97 8.38 -36.28
N ASN A 2 30.22 8.19 -35.83
CA ASN A 2 30.55 7.98 -34.39
C ASN A 2 30.42 9.24 -33.52
N SER A 3 30.26 10.43 -34.12
CA SER A 3 30.16 11.71 -33.42
C SER A 3 28.89 11.87 -32.57
N LEU A 4 27.79 11.18 -32.90
CA LEU A 4 26.54 11.28 -32.13
C LEU A 4 26.60 10.54 -30.78
N LEU A 5 27.52 9.59 -30.62
CA LEU A 5 27.75 8.87 -29.37
C LEU A 5 28.89 9.51 -28.54
N ALA A 6 29.48 10.60 -29.03
CA ALA A 6 30.48 11.33 -28.29
C ALA A 6 29.84 11.95 -27.04
N ARG A 7 30.54 11.83 -25.91
CA ARG A 7 30.14 12.39 -24.63
C ARG A 7 30.92 13.67 -24.38
N ASP A 8 30.26 14.67 -23.82
CA ASP A 8 30.93 15.86 -23.31
C ASP A 8 31.78 15.53 -22.05
N ARG A 9 32.59 16.47 -21.56
CA ARG A 9 33.38 16.38 -20.31
C ARG A 9 32.53 16.03 -19.10
N GLN A 10 31.25 16.39 -19.12
CA GLN A 10 30.26 16.08 -18.09
C GLN A 10 29.51 14.75 -18.34
N GLY A 11 29.84 14.03 -19.42
CA GLY A 11 29.26 12.72 -19.77
C GLY A 11 27.98 12.76 -20.61
N TYR A 12 27.53 13.96 -21.05
CA TYR A 12 26.25 14.11 -21.77
C TYR A 12 26.38 13.68 -23.22
N ASN A 13 25.40 12.92 -23.70
CA ASN A 13 25.26 12.62 -25.12
C ASN A 13 24.61 13.81 -25.86
N CYS A 14 24.75 13.86 -27.20
CA CYS A 14 24.13 14.91 -28.03
C CYS A 14 22.61 15.04 -27.83
N LEU A 15 21.94 13.92 -27.55
CA LEU A 15 20.51 13.87 -27.23
C LEU A 15 20.19 14.64 -25.96
N GLU A 16 21.00 14.47 -24.91
CA GLU A 16 20.74 15.07 -23.60
C GLU A 16 21.05 16.56 -23.59
N VAL A 17 22.09 16.99 -24.30
CA VAL A 17 22.38 18.41 -24.54
C VAL A 17 21.20 19.08 -25.25
N ALA A 18 20.62 18.42 -26.26
CA ALA A 18 19.45 18.93 -26.96
C ALA A 18 18.19 18.99 -26.09
N ILE A 19 18.03 18.03 -25.15
CA ILE A 19 16.93 18.05 -24.16
C ILE A 19 17.10 19.24 -23.21
N GLN A 20 18.32 19.49 -22.70
CA GLN A 20 18.61 20.62 -21.81
C GLN A 20 18.42 21.98 -22.51
N ALA A 21 18.76 22.06 -23.79
CA ALA A 21 18.54 23.26 -24.61
C ALA A 21 17.07 23.44 -25.06
N ASN A 22 16.15 22.57 -24.64
CA ASN A 22 14.74 22.54 -25.02
C ASN A 22 14.50 22.54 -26.55
N ASN A 23 15.39 21.91 -27.33
CA ASN A 23 15.29 21.89 -28.79
C ASN A 23 14.44 20.70 -29.28
N ILE A 24 13.11 20.84 -29.14
CA ILE A 24 12.12 19.82 -29.53
C ILE A 24 12.29 19.34 -30.99
N PRO A 25 12.46 20.21 -32.01
CA PRO A 25 12.56 19.76 -33.41
C PRO A 25 13.76 18.86 -33.66
N PHE A 26 14.91 19.16 -33.06
CA PHE A 26 16.12 18.35 -33.24
C PHE A 26 15.97 16.97 -32.59
N VAL A 27 15.45 16.93 -31.37
CA VAL A 27 15.20 15.67 -30.66
C VAL A 27 14.20 14.81 -31.45
N LYS A 28 13.11 15.41 -31.95
CA LYS A 28 12.12 14.70 -32.76
C LYS A 28 12.75 14.08 -34.03
N ARG A 29 13.59 14.82 -34.76
CA ARG A 29 14.31 14.29 -35.94
C ARG A 29 15.22 13.12 -35.59
N LEU A 30 15.90 13.14 -34.43
CA LEU A 30 16.73 12.02 -33.98
C LEU A 30 15.91 10.75 -33.78
N PHE A 31 14.68 10.87 -33.27
CA PHE A 31 13.78 9.74 -33.12
C PHE A 31 13.16 9.32 -34.46
N GLU A 32 12.89 10.22 -35.40
CA GLU A 32 12.31 9.89 -36.72
C GLU A 32 13.27 9.13 -37.66
N CYS A 33 14.58 9.22 -37.45
CA CYS A 33 15.57 8.46 -38.22
C CYS A 33 15.29 6.94 -38.18
N LYS A 34 15.23 6.31 -39.35
CA LYS A 34 14.94 4.86 -39.52
C LYS A 34 16.00 3.94 -38.89
N THR A 35 17.17 4.45 -38.54
CA THR A 35 18.21 3.67 -37.89
C THR A 35 17.88 3.41 -36.42
N ASN A 36 18.07 2.16 -35.96
CA ASN A 36 18.02 1.77 -34.53
C ASN A 36 19.12 2.40 -33.66
N GLN A 37 19.66 3.55 -34.08
CA GLN A 37 20.68 4.33 -33.38
C GLN A 37 20.09 5.11 -32.21
N TRP A 38 18.79 5.43 -32.21
CA TRP A 38 18.13 6.08 -31.09
C TRP A 38 18.27 5.28 -29.78
N LYS A 39 18.20 3.93 -29.84
CA LYS A 39 18.44 3.07 -28.66
C LYS A 39 19.85 3.26 -28.10
N LYS A 40 20.86 3.42 -28.96
CA LYS A 40 22.25 3.66 -28.53
C LYS A 40 22.41 5.02 -27.85
N LEU A 41 21.68 6.04 -28.31
CA LEU A 41 21.66 7.37 -27.69
C LEU A 41 20.99 7.35 -26.31
N MET A 42 19.94 6.53 -26.16
CA MET A 42 19.19 6.34 -24.91
C MET A 42 19.96 5.55 -23.85
N ARG A 43 20.92 4.70 -24.25
CA ARG A 43 21.81 3.94 -23.36
C ARG A 43 22.94 4.81 -22.80
N ASN A 44 22.56 5.86 -22.08
CA ASN A 44 23.47 6.69 -21.31
C ASN A 44 22.96 6.82 -19.88
N ALA A 45 23.88 7.05 -18.95
CA ALA A 45 23.53 7.33 -17.57
C ALA A 45 24.58 8.26 -16.96
N GLN A 46 24.11 9.27 -16.23
CA GLN A 46 24.96 10.26 -15.58
C GLN A 46 24.56 10.41 -14.13
N LEU A 47 25.53 10.75 -13.28
CA LEU A 47 25.24 11.14 -11.92
C LEU A 47 24.56 12.52 -11.95
N SER A 48 23.50 12.65 -11.16
CA SER A 48 22.79 13.91 -10.96
C SER A 48 23.61 14.83 -10.06
N GLN A 49 23.31 16.14 -10.04
CA GLN A 49 24.08 17.17 -9.31
C GLN A 49 24.26 16.87 -7.80
N ASN A 50 23.39 16.06 -7.21
CA ASN A 50 23.44 15.69 -5.79
C ASN A 50 24.17 14.35 -5.52
N ASP A 51 24.83 13.75 -6.52
CA ASP A 51 25.55 12.46 -6.51
C ASP A 51 24.76 11.21 -6.06
N LYS A 52 23.56 11.37 -5.50
CA LYS A 52 22.70 10.29 -5.00
C LYS A 52 21.82 9.66 -6.08
N TYR A 53 21.46 10.43 -7.12
CA TYR A 53 20.55 10.01 -8.16
C TYR A 53 21.27 9.87 -9.50
N VAL A 54 20.79 8.97 -10.35
CA VAL A 54 21.28 8.81 -11.72
C VAL A 54 20.24 9.33 -12.68
N ASP A 55 20.63 10.21 -13.58
CA ASP A 55 19.79 10.67 -14.67
C ASP A 55 20.07 9.88 -15.94
N THR A 56 19.00 9.36 -16.54
CA THR A 56 19.02 8.69 -17.84
C THR A 56 18.27 9.55 -18.86
N PRO A 57 18.57 9.42 -20.17
CA PRO A 57 17.87 10.14 -21.21
C PRO A 57 16.34 10.01 -21.13
N MET A 58 15.85 8.82 -20.73
CA MET A 58 14.42 8.57 -20.53
C MET A 58 13.83 9.42 -19.39
N ARG A 59 14.50 9.46 -18.22
CA ARG A 59 14.09 10.30 -17.07
C ARG A 59 14.07 11.78 -17.45
N LYS A 60 15.06 12.26 -18.22
CA LYS A 60 15.12 13.65 -18.70
C LYS A 60 14.01 13.96 -19.71
N LEU A 61 13.71 13.05 -20.63
CA LEU A 61 12.60 13.21 -21.58
C LEU A 61 11.26 13.32 -20.86
N VAL A 62 11.01 12.46 -19.87
CA VAL A 62 9.79 12.53 -19.06
C VAL A 62 9.66 13.89 -18.36
N ARG A 63 10.77 14.40 -17.83
CA ARG A 63 10.78 15.67 -17.09
C ARG A 63 10.62 16.89 -17.97
N CYS A 64 11.30 16.94 -19.12
CA CYS A 64 11.43 18.13 -19.95
C CYS A 64 10.57 18.12 -21.22
N MET A 65 10.31 16.94 -21.81
CA MET A 65 9.66 16.78 -23.12
C MET A 65 8.73 15.54 -23.17
N PRO A 66 7.62 15.53 -22.42
CA PRO A 66 6.79 14.33 -22.27
C PRO A 66 6.11 13.85 -23.57
N GLU A 67 5.87 14.72 -24.55
CA GLU A 67 5.39 14.32 -25.89
C GLU A 67 6.39 13.42 -26.63
N ILE A 68 7.69 13.73 -26.54
CA ILE A 68 8.73 12.92 -27.17
C ILE A 68 8.93 11.62 -26.37
N ALA A 69 8.81 11.67 -25.04
CA ALA A 69 8.82 10.47 -24.21
C ALA A 69 7.72 9.48 -24.64
N TYR A 70 6.54 9.97 -24.98
CA TYR A 70 5.46 9.14 -25.54
C TYR A 70 5.87 8.47 -26.85
N GLN A 71 6.46 9.21 -27.79
CA GLN A 71 6.96 8.65 -29.06
C GLN A 71 8.08 7.61 -28.85
N ALA A 72 8.94 7.83 -27.85
CA ALA A 72 9.98 6.86 -27.49
C ALA A 72 9.36 5.56 -26.96
N LEU A 73 8.31 5.64 -26.14
CA LEU A 73 7.58 4.47 -25.65
C LEU A 73 6.80 3.74 -26.74
N ASP A 74 6.25 4.46 -27.73
CA ASP A 74 5.61 3.86 -28.90
C ASP A 74 6.59 2.95 -29.66
N LYS A 75 7.83 3.40 -29.84
CA LYS A 75 8.90 2.61 -30.47
C LYS A 75 9.37 1.41 -29.64
N CYS A 76 8.99 1.33 -28.37
CA CYS A 76 9.27 0.18 -27.51
C CYS A 76 8.24 -0.95 -27.67
N LYS A 77 7.21 -0.76 -28.50
CA LYS A 77 6.27 -1.81 -28.90
C LYS A 77 6.85 -2.55 -30.10
N MET A 78 6.98 -3.87 -29.99
CA MET A 78 7.23 -4.72 -31.15
C MET A 78 5.91 -5.32 -31.59
N GLU A 79 5.43 -4.90 -32.76
CA GLU A 79 4.30 -5.54 -33.41
C GLU A 79 4.84 -6.69 -34.26
N THR A 80 4.50 -7.92 -33.86
CA THR A 80 4.68 -9.11 -34.69
C THR A 80 3.58 -9.10 -35.74
N ASN A 81 3.92 -8.68 -36.96
CA ASN A 81 2.99 -8.78 -38.09
C ASN A 81 2.87 -10.24 -38.50
N PHE A 82 1.79 -10.90 -38.07
CA PHE A 82 1.35 -12.16 -38.67
C PHE A 82 0.51 -11.83 -39.91
N PRO A 83 0.75 -12.49 -41.06
CA PRO A 83 0.08 -12.17 -42.32
C PRO A 83 -1.40 -12.58 -42.41
N ASN A 84 -1.96 -13.26 -41.40
CA ASN A 84 -3.31 -13.84 -41.47
C ASN A 84 -4.28 -13.19 -40.47
N GLU A 85 -5.45 -12.80 -40.99
CA GLU A 85 -6.54 -12.08 -40.30
C GLU A 85 -7.19 -12.87 -39.15
N TYR A 86 -7.07 -14.21 -39.15
CA TYR A 86 -7.64 -15.10 -38.13
C TYR A 86 -6.82 -15.18 -36.82
N ASP A 87 -5.52 -14.83 -36.85
CA ASP A 87 -4.63 -14.89 -35.67
C ASP A 87 -4.50 -13.52 -34.95
N GLN A 88 -5.24 -12.51 -35.39
CA GLN A 88 -5.15 -11.15 -34.85
C GLN A 88 -5.61 -11.07 -33.37
N SER A 89 -6.43 -12.02 -32.91
CA SER A 89 -6.79 -12.18 -31.49
C SER A 89 -5.68 -12.79 -30.63
N LEU A 90 -4.66 -13.39 -31.24
CA LEU A 90 -3.48 -14.02 -30.62
C LEU A 90 -2.21 -13.17 -30.79
N CYS A 91 -2.30 -11.96 -31.36
CA CYS A 91 -1.18 -11.02 -31.44
C CYS A 91 -0.62 -10.68 -30.05
N GLU A 92 0.39 -11.42 -29.61
CA GLU A 92 1.16 -11.11 -28.43
C GLU A 92 2.03 -9.89 -28.73
N LYS A 93 1.51 -8.71 -28.39
CA LYS A 93 2.28 -7.45 -28.43
C LYS A 93 3.47 -7.59 -27.48
N GLN A 94 4.67 -7.71 -28.04
CA GLN A 94 5.89 -7.78 -27.24
C GLN A 94 6.32 -6.36 -26.87
N PHE A 95 6.55 -6.13 -25.57
CA PHE A 95 6.95 -4.83 -25.05
C PHE A 95 8.40 -4.88 -24.57
N ASP A 96 9.20 -3.89 -24.97
CA ASP A 96 10.57 -3.71 -24.52
C ASP A 96 10.58 -2.76 -23.31
N PHE A 97 10.97 -3.26 -22.13
CA PHE A 97 11.00 -2.50 -20.89
C PHE A 97 12.39 -1.96 -20.52
N GLU A 98 13.41 -2.15 -21.37
CA GLU A 98 14.82 -1.78 -21.10
C GLU A 98 14.98 -0.35 -20.54
N PHE A 99 14.22 0.61 -21.07
CA PHE A 99 14.32 2.02 -20.67
C PHE A 99 13.41 2.42 -19.50
N LEU A 100 12.46 1.56 -19.11
CA LEU A 100 11.61 1.75 -17.94
C LEU A 100 12.21 1.08 -16.70
N GLU A 101 12.89 -0.06 -16.88
CA GLU A 101 13.58 -0.84 -15.85
C GLU A 101 15.11 -0.72 -15.98
N ASP A 102 15.64 0.50 -15.92
CA ASP A 102 17.05 0.78 -16.20
C ASP A 102 18.01 0.51 -15.02
N HIS A 103 17.50 0.22 -13.82
CA HIS A 103 18.26 0.14 -12.56
C HIS A 103 19.48 -0.80 -12.62
N CYS A 104 19.35 -1.96 -13.26
CA CYS A 104 20.42 -2.97 -13.40
C CYS A 104 21.30 -2.76 -14.65
N HIS A 105 20.88 -1.87 -15.56
CA HIS A 105 21.60 -1.59 -16.81
C HIS A 105 22.53 -0.36 -16.71
N ILE A 106 22.31 0.51 -15.73
CA ILE A 106 23.05 1.78 -15.56
C ILE A 106 24.56 1.58 -15.42
N LYS A 107 25.04 0.64 -14.59
CA LYS A 107 26.49 0.33 -14.45
C LYS A 107 27.12 -0.06 -15.79
N LYS A 108 26.38 -0.80 -16.64
CA LYS A 108 26.81 -1.20 -17.99
C LYS A 108 26.83 -0.01 -18.96
N TRP A 109 25.88 0.92 -18.85
CA TRP A 109 25.85 2.14 -19.69
C TRP A 109 26.96 3.13 -19.33
N GLN A 110 27.33 3.24 -18.06
CA GLN A 110 28.43 4.10 -17.61
C GLN A 110 29.80 3.60 -18.12
N SER A 111 30.07 2.29 -18.00
CA SER A 111 31.35 1.68 -18.36
C SER A 111 31.66 1.61 -19.87
N GLY A 112 30.72 2.01 -20.74
CA GLY A 112 30.92 2.02 -22.20
C GLY A 112 31.08 0.64 -22.85
N LYS A 113 31.02 -0.45 -22.08
CA LYS A 113 31.10 -1.84 -22.55
C LYS A 113 29.75 -2.32 -23.11
N SER A 114 29.19 -1.62 -24.10
CA SER A 114 28.03 -2.14 -24.85
C SER A 114 28.49 -3.18 -25.89
N ARG A 115 28.94 -4.37 -25.47
CA ARG A 115 29.22 -5.47 -26.41
C ARG A 115 27.90 -6.00 -26.99
N ASN A 116 27.66 -5.68 -28.26
CA ASN A 116 26.87 -6.37 -29.28
C ASN A 116 25.79 -7.39 -28.83
N PHE A 117 24.67 -6.91 -28.28
CA PHE A 117 23.47 -7.75 -28.10
C PHE A 117 22.81 -8.13 -29.45
N GLN A 118 23.01 -7.34 -30.51
CA GLN A 118 22.40 -7.58 -31.82
C GLN A 118 22.99 -8.78 -32.60
N LYS A 119 24.17 -9.30 -32.23
CA LYS A 119 24.71 -10.51 -32.89
C LYS A 119 24.16 -11.81 -32.33
N LYS A 120 23.58 -11.82 -31.11
CA LYS A 120 22.98 -13.03 -30.51
C LYS A 120 21.51 -13.24 -30.92
N GLN A 121 20.76 -12.18 -31.24
CA GLN A 121 19.37 -12.31 -31.71
C GLN A 121 19.23 -12.94 -33.11
N LYS A 122 20.26 -12.88 -33.97
CA LYS A 122 20.22 -13.49 -35.31
C LYS A 122 20.33 -15.03 -35.31
N LYS A 123 20.48 -15.67 -34.16
CA LYS A 123 20.56 -17.14 -34.01
C LYS A 123 19.47 -17.73 -33.12
N ILE A 124 18.38 -17.01 -32.83
CA ILE A 124 17.18 -17.65 -32.29
C ILE A 124 16.38 -18.14 -33.50
N SER A 125 16.80 -19.32 -33.96
CA SER A 125 16.06 -20.12 -34.92
C SER A 125 14.66 -20.36 -34.39
N LYS A 126 13.66 -20.09 -35.24
CA LYS A 126 12.33 -20.70 -35.28
C LYS A 126 12.22 -21.93 -34.37
N ARG A 127 11.50 -21.82 -33.26
CA ARG A 127 10.51 -22.80 -32.75
C ARG A 127 9.94 -22.35 -31.40
N ASN A 128 8.61 -22.25 -31.40
CA ASN A 128 7.69 -22.47 -30.29
C ASN A 128 7.53 -21.34 -29.25
N CYS A 129 6.64 -20.39 -29.58
CA CYS A 129 5.55 -20.06 -28.65
C CYS A 129 4.75 -21.35 -28.40
N PHE A 130 4.63 -21.84 -27.17
CA PHE A 130 3.45 -22.57 -26.66
C PHE A 130 3.57 -22.91 -25.17
N ASN A 131 2.43 -22.78 -24.47
CA ASN A 131 2.04 -23.31 -23.15
C ASN A 131 2.71 -22.77 -21.86
N CYS A 132 1.96 -21.88 -21.20
CA CYS A 132 2.06 -21.59 -19.77
C CYS A 132 1.06 -22.45 -18.99
N SER A 133 1.57 -23.41 -18.24
CA SER A 133 0.84 -24.14 -17.20
C SER A 133 1.82 -24.55 -16.11
N GLY A 134 1.58 -24.08 -14.87
CA GLY A 134 2.16 -24.61 -13.64
C GLY A 134 3.65 -24.34 -13.41
N GLU A 135 3.97 -23.87 -12.21
CA GLU A 135 5.34 -23.74 -11.67
C GLU A 135 6.27 -22.76 -12.40
N LEU A 136 6.26 -21.50 -11.96
CA LEU A 136 7.23 -20.51 -12.44
C LEU A 136 8.58 -20.70 -11.73
N HIS A 137 9.31 -21.71 -12.17
CA HIS A 137 10.75 -21.62 -12.27
C HIS A 137 11.06 -20.48 -13.26
N PHE A 138 11.91 -19.53 -12.88
CA PHE A 138 12.45 -18.56 -13.83
C PHE A 138 13.22 -19.34 -14.89
N VAL A 139 12.63 -19.50 -16.07
CA VAL A 139 13.38 -19.90 -17.27
C VAL A 139 13.68 -18.60 -18.02
N CYS A 140 14.74 -17.92 -17.58
CA CYS A 140 15.75 -17.59 -18.58
C CYS A 140 16.17 -18.95 -19.15
N ASP A 141 16.21 -19.10 -20.46
CA ASP A 141 16.65 -20.33 -21.13
C ASP A 141 17.70 -21.07 -20.29
N GLU A 142 17.56 -22.38 -20.11
CA GLU A 142 18.69 -23.24 -19.76
C GLU A 142 19.73 -23.11 -20.88
N LEU A 143 20.50 -22.03 -20.80
CA LEU A 143 21.76 -21.88 -21.48
C LEU A 143 22.73 -22.84 -20.79
N PRO A 144 23.64 -23.47 -21.54
CA PRO A 144 24.50 -24.52 -21.03
C PRO A 144 25.22 -24.03 -19.76
N ARG A 145 25.18 -24.84 -18.69
CA ARG A 145 25.96 -24.61 -17.46
C ARG A 145 27.42 -24.32 -17.84
N GLY A 146 27.82 -23.06 -17.77
CA GLY A 146 29.16 -22.65 -18.18
C GLY A 146 29.37 -21.18 -18.56
N SER A 147 28.39 -20.28 -18.40
CA SER A 147 28.64 -18.84 -18.49
C SER A 147 28.09 -18.10 -17.28
N ASP A 148 28.97 -17.44 -16.54
CA ASP A 148 28.65 -16.51 -15.46
C ASP A 148 27.60 -15.48 -15.94
N ASP A 149 26.34 -15.69 -15.57
CA ASP A 149 25.23 -14.80 -15.91
C ASP A 149 25.24 -13.58 -14.97
N ASP A 150 25.95 -12.55 -15.42
CA ASP A 150 26.00 -11.20 -14.86
C ASP A 150 24.64 -10.48 -14.97
N PHE A 151 23.68 -10.88 -14.11
CA PHE A 151 22.60 -10.00 -13.68
C PHE A 151 23.27 -8.78 -13.03
N GLY A 152 23.39 -7.71 -13.80
CA GLY A 152 24.12 -6.51 -13.37
C GLY A 152 23.53 -5.99 -12.07
N GLU A 153 24.40 -5.76 -11.09
CA GLU A 153 23.98 -5.16 -9.83
C GLU A 153 23.29 -3.80 -10.07
N PRO A 154 22.31 -3.42 -9.23
CA PRO A 154 21.72 -2.09 -9.30
C PRO A 154 22.79 -1.01 -9.09
N TYR A 155 22.55 0.18 -9.61
CA TYR A 155 23.50 1.30 -9.48
C TYR A 155 23.61 1.88 -8.06
N SER A 156 22.67 1.53 -7.17
CA SER A 156 22.64 1.96 -5.78
C SER A 156 22.07 0.85 -4.92
N ASP A 157 22.64 0.66 -3.73
CA ASP A 157 22.14 -0.31 -2.74
C ASP A 157 20.91 0.21 -1.99
N ASP A 158 20.64 1.53 -2.06
CA ASP A 158 19.48 2.16 -1.43
C ASP A 158 18.21 1.88 -2.25
N ALA A 159 17.40 0.91 -1.83
CA ALA A 159 16.12 0.59 -2.45
C ALA A 159 15.19 1.82 -2.59
N TYR A 160 15.23 2.76 -1.64
CA TYR A 160 14.46 4.00 -1.69
C TYR A 160 14.88 4.89 -2.88
N VAL A 161 16.19 5.00 -3.14
CA VAL A 161 16.72 5.77 -4.27
C VAL A 161 16.25 5.15 -5.58
N LEU A 162 16.30 3.83 -5.69
CA LEU A 162 15.84 3.09 -6.88
C LEU A 162 14.34 3.31 -7.12
N VAL A 163 13.51 3.16 -6.09
CA VAL A 163 12.05 3.33 -6.21
C VAL A 163 11.68 4.77 -6.55
N LYS A 164 12.28 5.76 -5.87
CA LYS A 164 11.98 7.17 -6.14
C LYS A 164 12.46 7.61 -7.52
N ASN A 165 13.59 7.09 -7.99
CA ASN A 165 14.14 7.44 -9.29
C ASN A 165 13.60 6.58 -10.44
N HIS A 166 12.69 5.63 -10.18
CA HIS A 166 12.06 4.83 -11.21
C HIS A 166 11.26 5.72 -12.19
N VAL A 167 11.26 5.40 -13.49
CA VAL A 167 10.60 6.26 -14.51
C VAL A 167 9.11 6.48 -14.20
N LEU A 168 8.37 5.40 -13.91
CA LEU A 168 6.95 5.49 -13.53
C LEU A 168 6.68 6.33 -12.26
N SER A 169 7.58 6.30 -11.27
CA SER A 169 7.39 7.11 -10.06
C SER A 169 7.65 8.58 -10.32
N ILE A 170 8.63 8.91 -11.17
CA ILE A 170 8.86 10.28 -11.64
C ILE A 170 7.63 10.82 -12.40
N ILE A 171 7.06 10.02 -13.32
CA ILE A 171 5.84 10.40 -14.06
C ILE A 171 4.69 10.73 -13.08
N ALA A 172 4.51 9.87 -12.06
CA ALA A 172 3.47 10.06 -11.06
C ALA A 172 3.71 11.25 -10.11
N GLU A 173 4.96 11.46 -9.67
CA GLU A 173 5.37 12.60 -8.82
C GLU A 173 5.16 13.92 -9.57
N GLN A 174 5.56 13.99 -10.84
CA GLN A 174 5.33 15.18 -11.67
C GLN A 174 3.84 15.48 -11.87
N ALA A 175 3.00 14.46 -12.10
CA ALA A 175 1.56 14.65 -12.22
C ALA A 175 0.90 15.15 -10.92
N ARG A 176 1.53 14.87 -9.76
CA ARG A 176 1.05 15.29 -8.44
C ARG A 176 1.52 16.69 -8.05
N ASP A 177 2.77 17.02 -8.34
CA ASP A 177 3.43 18.26 -7.92
C ASP A 177 3.17 19.43 -8.88
N SER A 178 2.69 19.14 -10.10
CA SER A 178 2.23 20.19 -11.01
C SER A 178 1.07 20.95 -10.36
N ASP A 179 1.28 22.25 -10.11
CA ASP A 179 0.26 23.13 -9.57
C ASP A 179 -0.98 23.10 -10.48
N LYS A 180 -2.17 23.30 -9.92
CA LYS A 180 -3.47 23.21 -10.64
C LYS A 180 -3.59 24.19 -11.82
N THR A 181 -2.63 25.08 -11.96
CA THR A 181 -2.51 26.12 -12.99
C THR A 181 -2.03 25.61 -14.34
N ASP A 182 -1.37 24.44 -14.43
CA ASP A 182 -0.93 23.87 -15.72
C ASP A 182 -1.58 22.52 -16.05
N ASP A 183 -2.88 22.59 -16.35
CA ASP A 183 -3.71 21.47 -16.80
C ASP A 183 -3.10 20.70 -17.99
N THR A 184 -2.28 21.36 -18.81
CA THR A 184 -1.72 20.73 -20.02
C THR A 184 -0.67 19.68 -19.68
N ILE A 185 0.22 19.98 -18.72
CA ILE A 185 1.26 19.05 -18.26
C ILE A 185 0.64 17.84 -17.55
N VAL A 186 -0.36 18.07 -16.69
CA VAL A 186 -1.07 16.98 -15.99
C VAL A 186 -1.75 16.04 -16.98
N LYS A 187 -2.41 16.58 -18.01
CA LYS A 187 -3.02 15.78 -19.10
C LYS A 187 -2.00 14.95 -19.86
N LEU A 188 -0.80 15.49 -20.09
CA LEU A 188 0.27 14.77 -20.78
C LEU A 188 0.87 13.64 -19.94
N GLN A 189 1.18 13.90 -18.67
CA GLN A 189 1.73 12.87 -17.78
C GLN A 189 0.73 11.74 -17.53
N THR A 190 -0.56 12.06 -17.38
CA THR A 190 -1.62 11.04 -17.27
C THR A 190 -1.78 10.23 -18.56
N LYS A 191 -1.65 10.86 -19.74
CA LYS A 191 -1.58 10.17 -21.03
C LYS A 191 -0.37 9.22 -21.10
N LEU A 192 0.78 9.63 -20.58
CA LEU A 192 2.00 8.81 -20.53
C LEU A 192 1.86 7.61 -19.58
N LEU A 193 1.20 7.77 -18.42
CA LEU A 193 0.86 6.64 -17.53
C LEU A 193 -0.13 5.66 -18.17
N ARG A 194 -1.07 6.18 -18.96
CA ARG A 194 -2.05 5.37 -19.71
C ARG A 194 -1.47 4.71 -20.95
N HIS A 195 -0.22 4.99 -21.29
CA HIS A 195 0.44 4.35 -22.41
C HIS A 195 0.48 2.82 -22.22
N PRO A 196 0.18 2.00 -23.25
CA PRO A 196 0.05 0.55 -23.08
C PRO A 196 1.34 -0.13 -22.58
N THR A 197 2.53 0.38 -22.90
CA THR A 197 3.80 -0.13 -22.34
C THR A 197 3.87 0.09 -20.82
N CYS A 198 3.48 1.27 -20.34
CA CYS A 198 3.45 1.59 -18.91
C CYS A 198 2.37 0.76 -18.19
N GLN A 199 1.19 0.64 -18.78
CA GLN A 199 0.09 -0.16 -18.23
C GLN A 199 0.46 -1.65 -18.16
N LYS A 200 1.07 -2.21 -19.21
CA LYS A 200 1.49 -3.61 -19.23
C LYS A 200 2.54 -3.89 -18.15
N LEU A 201 3.53 -3.01 -18.01
CA LEU A 201 4.56 -3.11 -16.96
C LEU A 201 3.93 -3.04 -15.56
N MET A 202 3.03 -2.07 -15.33
CA MET A 202 2.35 -1.91 -14.05
C MET A 202 1.48 -3.12 -13.72
N ASN A 203 0.72 -3.64 -14.68
CA ASN A 203 -0.11 -4.83 -14.49
C ASN A 203 0.75 -6.07 -14.22
N GLN A 204 1.86 -6.25 -14.94
CA GLN A 204 2.78 -7.37 -14.70
C GLN A 204 3.37 -7.32 -13.28
N LYS A 205 3.90 -6.17 -12.86
CA LYS A 205 4.42 -5.99 -11.49
C LYS A 205 3.35 -6.20 -10.43
N TRP A 206 2.16 -5.66 -10.67
CA TRP A 206 1.03 -5.81 -9.76
C TRP A 206 0.62 -7.27 -9.62
N HIS A 207 0.43 -8.01 -10.71
CA HIS A 207 0.04 -9.43 -10.62
C HIS A 207 1.11 -10.32 -10.02
N HIS A 208 2.39 -10.06 -10.30
CA HIS A 208 3.46 -10.93 -9.84
C HIS A 208 3.86 -10.68 -8.38
N PHE A 209 3.99 -9.41 -7.98
CA PHE A 209 4.42 -9.05 -6.62
C PHE A 209 3.31 -8.43 -5.78
N GLY A 210 2.54 -7.51 -6.36
CA GLY A 210 1.57 -6.71 -5.63
C GLY A 210 0.37 -7.50 -5.09
N VAL A 211 -0.29 -8.26 -5.96
CA VAL A 211 -1.48 -9.07 -5.66
C VAL A 211 -1.21 -10.11 -4.58
N PRO A 212 -0.19 -10.99 -4.66
CA PRO A 212 0.01 -12.02 -3.64
C PRO A 212 0.36 -11.41 -2.27
N ILE A 213 1.21 -10.39 -2.22
CA ILE A 213 1.59 -9.71 -0.96
C ILE A 213 0.36 -9.03 -0.36
N PHE A 214 -0.40 -8.27 -1.16
CA PHE A 214 -1.59 -7.58 -0.72
C PHE A 214 -2.66 -8.56 -0.24
N ALA A 215 -2.96 -9.60 -1.03
CA ALA A 215 -3.97 -10.61 -0.71
C ALA A 215 -3.62 -11.35 0.59
N THR A 216 -2.35 -11.74 0.77
CA THR A 216 -1.90 -12.41 1.99
C THR A 216 -2.07 -11.51 3.22
N CYS A 217 -1.67 -10.24 3.14
CA CYS A 217 -1.86 -9.28 4.23
C CYS A 217 -3.34 -9.01 4.53
N PHE A 218 -4.16 -8.89 3.48
CA PHE A 218 -5.59 -8.64 3.58
C PHE A 218 -6.32 -9.82 4.24
N ILE A 219 -6.07 -11.06 3.78
CA ILE A 219 -6.67 -12.27 4.32
C ILE A 219 -6.24 -12.47 5.78
N ALA A 220 -4.96 -12.28 6.12
CA ALA A 220 -4.48 -12.37 7.49
C ALA A 220 -5.21 -11.37 8.41
N TYR A 221 -5.40 -10.13 7.95
CA TYR A 221 -6.12 -9.10 8.70
C TYR A 221 -7.61 -9.41 8.87
N VAL A 222 -8.28 -9.87 7.82
CA VAL A 222 -9.69 -10.28 7.89
C VAL A 222 -9.87 -11.48 8.82
N LEU A 223 -8.94 -12.45 8.79
CA LEU A 223 -8.95 -13.58 9.70
C LEU A 223 -8.79 -13.13 11.16
N TYR A 224 -7.83 -12.23 11.43
CA TYR A 224 -7.66 -11.62 12.74
C TYR A 224 -8.95 -10.92 13.21
N LEU A 225 -9.55 -10.08 12.36
CA LEU A 225 -10.75 -9.32 12.70
C LEU A 225 -11.96 -10.21 12.93
N ALA A 226 -12.13 -11.27 12.13
CA ALA A 226 -13.20 -12.23 12.29
C ALA A 226 -13.06 -13.00 13.61
N LEU A 227 -11.86 -13.47 13.94
CA LEU A 227 -11.59 -14.17 15.20
C LEU A 227 -11.73 -13.23 16.40
N PHE A 228 -11.28 -11.98 16.30
CA PHE A 228 -11.42 -10.98 17.36
C PHE A 228 -12.88 -10.61 17.59
N THR A 229 -13.67 -10.44 16.53
CA THR A 229 -15.11 -10.18 16.65
C THR A 229 -15.82 -11.41 17.23
N TRP A 230 -15.43 -12.61 16.83
CA TRP A 230 -15.96 -13.86 17.38
C TRP A 230 -15.70 -14.01 18.88
N THR A 231 -14.49 -13.70 19.34
CA THR A 231 -14.19 -13.74 20.78
C THR A 231 -14.98 -12.70 21.55
N VAL A 232 -15.11 -11.47 21.04
CA VAL A 232 -15.93 -10.44 21.69
C VAL A 232 -17.40 -10.87 21.80
N LEU A 233 -17.97 -11.47 20.76
CA LEU A 233 -19.37 -11.96 20.80
C LEU A 233 -19.59 -13.13 21.77
N ARG A 234 -18.55 -13.92 22.07
CA ARG A 234 -18.61 -14.98 23.10
C ARG A 234 -18.49 -14.43 24.51
N HIS A 235 -17.82 -13.30 24.70
CA HIS A 235 -17.74 -12.65 25.99
C HIS A 235 -19.05 -11.89 26.27
N THR A 236 -19.67 -12.19 27.41
CA THR A 236 -20.84 -11.44 27.88
C THR A 236 -20.43 -10.13 28.52
N ASP A 237 -21.32 -9.14 28.45
CA ASP A 237 -21.14 -7.85 29.12
C ASP A 237 -20.85 -8.06 30.62
N PRO A 238 -19.77 -7.48 31.17
CA PRO A 238 -19.49 -7.46 32.60
C PRO A 238 -20.73 -7.18 33.45
N TYR A 239 -21.59 -6.23 33.06
CA TYR A 239 -22.78 -5.85 33.81
C TYR A 239 -23.70 -7.04 34.16
N GLN A 240 -23.84 -8.01 33.24
CA GLN A 240 -24.65 -9.20 33.49
C GLN A 240 -24.08 -10.07 34.61
N PHE A 241 -22.75 -10.14 34.73
CA PHE A 241 -22.08 -10.86 35.81
C PHE A 241 -22.31 -10.18 37.16
N TYR A 242 -22.14 -8.85 37.22
CA TYR A 242 -22.38 -8.08 38.45
C TYR A 242 -23.83 -8.19 38.94
N ASN A 243 -24.79 -8.14 38.02
CA ASN A 243 -26.21 -8.32 38.33
C ASN A 243 -26.51 -9.74 38.85
N ALA A 244 -25.94 -10.77 38.21
CA ALA A 244 -26.13 -12.16 38.63
C ALA A 244 -25.53 -12.47 40.02
N THR A 245 -24.44 -11.80 40.39
CA THR A 245 -23.79 -11.95 41.70
C THR A 245 -24.31 -10.99 42.78
N GLY A 246 -25.15 -10.01 42.42
CA GLY A 246 -25.65 -8.99 43.35
C GLY A 246 -24.58 -8.01 43.85
N VAL A 247 -23.46 -7.88 43.13
CA VAL A 247 -22.34 -6.99 43.49
C VAL A 247 -22.50 -5.67 42.73
N PRO A 248 -22.36 -4.49 43.38
CA PRO A 248 -22.51 -3.21 42.70
C PRO A 248 -21.42 -2.99 41.64
N PHE A 249 -21.83 -2.53 40.46
CA PHE A 249 -20.94 -2.19 39.34
C PHE A 249 -20.32 -0.81 39.56
N SER A 250 -19.23 -0.73 40.32
CA SER A 250 -18.60 0.56 40.65
C SER A 250 -17.10 0.62 40.38
N ASN A 251 -16.32 -0.44 40.64
CA ASN A 251 -14.85 -0.40 40.54
C ASN A 251 -14.20 -1.77 40.26
N ASP A 252 -13.01 -1.75 39.64
CA ASP A 252 -12.21 -2.94 39.29
C ASP A 252 -11.81 -3.83 40.48
N ARG A 253 -11.80 -3.30 41.72
CA ARG A 253 -11.48 -4.10 42.93
C ARG A 253 -12.51 -5.19 43.22
N GLU A 254 -13.76 -4.98 42.82
CA GLU A 254 -14.83 -5.95 43.02
C GLU A 254 -14.84 -7.05 41.95
N CYS A 255 -14.07 -6.87 40.87
CA CYS A 255 -13.95 -7.81 39.74
C CYS A 255 -13.45 -9.20 40.20
N GLU A 256 -12.52 -9.24 41.15
CA GLU A 256 -11.98 -10.48 41.73
C GLU A 256 -13.05 -11.25 42.53
N LYS A 257 -13.84 -10.55 43.34
CA LYS A 257 -14.92 -11.17 44.12
C LYS A 257 -15.98 -11.79 43.21
N VAL A 258 -16.37 -11.07 42.16
CA VAL A 258 -17.32 -11.57 41.14
C VAL A 258 -16.74 -12.82 40.45
N ALA A 259 -15.46 -12.82 40.08
CA ALA A 259 -14.81 -13.97 39.46
C ALA A 259 -14.81 -15.22 40.38
N HIS A 260 -14.53 -15.04 41.68
CA HIS A 260 -14.59 -16.13 42.65
C HIS A 260 -16.01 -16.71 42.82
N LEU A 261 -17.04 -15.85 42.85
CA LEU A 261 -18.44 -16.28 42.94
C LEU A 261 -18.87 -17.07 41.69
N ILE A 262 -18.41 -16.67 40.50
CA ILE A 262 -18.66 -17.39 39.24
C ILE A 262 -17.98 -18.75 39.26
N ARG A 263 -16.72 -18.82 39.69
CA ARG A 263 -15.95 -20.06 39.77
C ARG A 263 -16.57 -21.07 40.74
N ASN A 264 -17.11 -20.59 41.87
CA ASN A 264 -17.72 -21.43 42.90
C ASN A 264 -19.18 -21.79 42.61
N GLY A 265 -19.77 -21.26 41.53
CA GLY A 265 -21.17 -21.55 41.15
C GLY A 265 -22.21 -20.87 42.04
N THR A 266 -21.83 -19.86 42.84
CA THR A 266 -22.70 -19.17 43.81
C THR A 266 -23.29 -17.90 43.19
N TYR A 267 -24.27 -18.05 42.30
CA TYR A 267 -24.98 -16.93 41.66
C TYR A 267 -26.45 -17.29 41.40
N ASN A 268 -27.31 -16.28 41.18
CA ASN A 268 -28.74 -16.51 40.96
C ASN A 268 -28.98 -17.30 39.66
N MET A 269 -29.53 -18.52 39.79
CA MET A 269 -29.76 -19.48 38.71
C MET A 269 -30.90 -19.02 37.76
N THR A 270 -30.56 -18.23 36.75
CA THR A 270 -31.35 -18.12 35.52
C THR A 270 -30.54 -18.46 34.26
N GLN A 271 -29.23 -18.65 34.38
CA GLN A 271 -28.31 -18.93 33.27
C GLN A 271 -27.54 -20.25 33.47
N LYS A 272 -27.22 -20.93 32.35
CA LYS A 272 -26.59 -22.27 32.29
C LYS A 272 -25.32 -22.36 33.16
N PRO A 273 -24.99 -23.50 33.79
CA PRO A 273 -23.86 -23.64 34.73
C PRO A 273 -22.45 -23.34 34.15
N SER A 274 -22.30 -23.25 32.83
CA SER A 274 -21.01 -23.03 32.14
C SER A 274 -20.84 -21.64 31.52
N TRP A 275 -21.80 -20.73 31.69
CA TRP A 275 -21.84 -19.42 31.00
C TRP A 275 -20.65 -18.48 31.30
N GLY A 276 -20.00 -18.62 32.45
CA GLY A 276 -18.88 -17.77 32.88
C GLY A 276 -17.49 -18.42 32.83
N LEU A 277 -17.41 -19.70 32.48
CA LEU A 277 -16.15 -20.47 32.51
C LEU A 277 -15.56 -20.58 31.10
N LYS A 278 -14.25 -20.39 30.99
CA LYS A 278 -13.52 -20.53 29.73
C LYS A 278 -13.53 -21.99 29.27
N THR A 279 -13.97 -22.19 28.04
CA THR A 279 -13.94 -23.50 27.39
C THR A 279 -12.60 -23.74 26.70
N SER A 280 -12.28 -24.99 26.36
CA SER A 280 -11.06 -25.32 25.60
C SER A 280 -10.96 -24.57 24.26
N THR A 281 -12.10 -24.21 23.66
CA THR A 281 -12.14 -23.40 22.45
C THR A 281 -11.72 -21.94 22.70
N ASP A 282 -11.99 -21.36 23.86
CA ASP A 282 -11.55 -19.99 24.21
C ASP A 282 -10.03 -19.93 24.36
N ARG A 283 -9.44 -20.96 24.97
CA ARG A 283 -7.98 -21.08 25.09
C ARG A 283 -7.32 -21.22 23.72
N ALA A 284 -7.86 -22.07 22.84
CA ALA A 284 -7.36 -22.22 21.47
C ALA A 284 -7.45 -20.89 20.69
N LEU A 285 -8.61 -20.22 20.70
CA LEU A 285 -8.83 -18.94 20.02
C LEU A 285 -7.84 -17.86 20.49
N LYS A 286 -7.58 -17.76 21.80
CA LYS A 286 -6.61 -16.82 22.36
C LYS A 286 -5.22 -17.03 21.75
N TYR A 287 -4.72 -18.26 21.73
CA TYR A 287 -3.41 -18.56 21.16
C TYR A 287 -3.36 -18.35 19.64
N THR A 288 -4.42 -18.70 18.91
CA THR A 288 -4.51 -18.41 17.48
C THR A 288 -4.43 -16.91 17.19
N ILE A 289 -5.13 -16.08 17.95
CA ILE A 289 -5.07 -14.63 17.78
C ILE A 289 -3.69 -14.08 18.16
N TYR A 290 -3.03 -14.61 19.18
CA TYR A 290 -1.65 -14.21 19.52
C TYR A 290 -0.66 -14.52 18.40
N VAL A 291 -0.76 -15.67 17.75
CA VAL A 291 0.06 -16.00 16.59
C VAL A 291 -0.19 -14.99 15.45
N LEU A 292 -1.45 -14.67 15.15
CA LEU A 292 -1.78 -13.68 14.13
C LEU A 292 -1.26 -12.28 14.49
N LEU A 293 -1.41 -11.84 15.74
CA LEU A 293 -0.86 -10.57 16.22
C LEU A 293 0.65 -10.49 16.01
N TRP A 294 1.38 -11.55 16.36
CA TRP A 294 2.82 -11.63 16.14
C TRP A 294 3.18 -11.55 14.65
N LEU A 295 2.44 -12.24 13.77
CA LEU A 295 2.64 -12.15 12.32
C LEU A 295 2.42 -10.71 11.81
N HIS A 296 1.41 -10.00 12.31
CA HIS A 296 1.16 -8.61 11.96
C HIS A 296 2.28 -7.66 12.45
N VAL A 297 2.84 -7.91 13.64
CA VAL A 297 3.99 -7.15 14.16
C VAL A 297 5.24 -7.40 13.30
N ILE A 298 5.53 -8.66 12.96
CA ILE A 298 6.66 -9.01 12.08
C ILE A 298 6.50 -8.33 10.71
N LYS A 299 5.30 -8.39 10.11
CA LYS A 299 4.97 -7.62 8.89
C LYS A 299 5.30 -6.15 9.09
N GLY A 300 4.84 -5.54 10.19
CA GLY A 300 5.11 -4.13 10.48
C GLY A 300 6.59 -3.79 10.50
N LEU A 301 7.41 -4.61 11.17
CA LEU A 301 8.86 -4.43 11.25
C LEU A 301 9.55 -4.57 9.89
N LEU A 302 9.15 -5.56 9.07
CA LEU A 302 9.67 -5.72 7.71
C LEU A 302 9.34 -4.50 6.84
N PHE A 303 8.11 -3.98 6.93
CA PHE A 303 7.70 -2.78 6.21
C PHE A 303 8.49 -1.54 6.66
N ILE A 304 8.73 -1.35 7.96
CA ILE A 304 9.56 -0.23 8.46
C ILE A 304 10.96 -0.28 7.85
N ARG A 305 11.58 -1.48 7.81
CA ARG A 305 12.93 -1.67 7.27
C ARG A 305 13.00 -1.43 5.76
N ILE A 306 12.00 -1.88 5.02
CA ILE A 306 11.98 -1.76 3.54
C ILE A 306 11.62 -0.34 3.11
N TYR A 307 10.65 0.30 3.75
CA TYR A 307 10.04 1.55 3.25
C TYR A 307 10.54 2.83 3.94
N GLN A 308 11.59 2.74 4.79
CA GLN A 308 12.26 3.89 5.42
C GLN A 308 11.28 4.90 6.02
N PHE A 309 10.74 4.57 7.20
CA PHE A 309 10.08 5.47 8.18
C PHE A 309 9.19 6.60 7.62
N ARG A 310 8.50 6.42 6.48
CA ARG A 310 7.47 7.39 6.09
C ARG A 310 6.18 7.05 6.82
N LEU A 311 5.89 7.91 7.80
CA LEU A 311 4.69 7.99 8.63
C LEU A 311 3.40 7.93 7.80
N VAL A 312 2.95 6.73 7.45
CA VAL A 312 1.60 6.54 6.91
C VAL A 312 0.67 6.38 8.11
N PHE A 313 -0.29 7.29 8.27
CA PHE A 313 -1.35 7.23 9.29
C PHE A 313 -1.97 5.82 9.44
N ARG A 314 -2.08 5.09 8.33
CA ARG A 314 -2.52 3.69 8.27
C ARG A 314 -1.75 2.75 9.20
N PHE A 315 -0.42 2.89 9.26
CA PHE A 315 0.42 2.02 10.09
C PHE A 315 0.11 2.22 11.57
N TYR A 316 -0.01 3.47 12.03
CA TYR A 316 -0.37 3.77 13.43
C TYR A 316 -1.76 3.28 13.76
N ALA A 317 -2.75 3.49 12.89
CA ALA A 317 -4.11 3.01 13.13
C ALA A 317 -4.15 1.48 13.27
N GLU A 318 -3.45 0.75 12.39
CA GLU A 318 -3.32 -0.70 12.48
C GLU A 318 -2.63 -1.12 13.77
N THR A 319 -1.45 -0.56 14.10
CA THR A 319 -0.71 -0.93 15.31
C THR A 319 -1.51 -0.62 16.58
N ILE A 320 -2.15 0.54 16.68
CA ILE A 320 -2.97 0.90 17.84
C ILE A 320 -4.14 -0.10 17.98
N SER A 321 -4.82 -0.44 16.87
CA SER A 321 -5.92 -1.42 16.91
C SER A 321 -5.45 -2.80 17.41
N LEU A 322 -4.29 -3.26 16.95
CA LEU A 322 -3.71 -4.54 17.35
C LEU A 322 -3.28 -4.53 18.82
N VAL A 323 -2.70 -3.43 19.30
CA VAL A 323 -2.31 -3.27 20.72
C VAL A 323 -3.54 -3.27 21.63
N LEU A 324 -4.61 -2.56 21.26
CA LEU A 324 -5.86 -2.57 22.02
C LEU A 324 -6.50 -3.97 22.05
N GLY A 325 -6.49 -4.67 20.90
CA GLY A 325 -6.94 -6.06 20.83
C GLY A 325 -6.10 -7.02 21.68
N PHE A 326 -4.78 -6.81 21.75
CA PHE A 326 -3.90 -7.55 22.64
C PHE A 326 -4.22 -7.31 24.11
N ILE A 327 -4.40 -6.05 24.53
CA ILE A 327 -4.76 -5.69 25.91
C ILE A 327 -6.09 -6.34 26.31
N PHE A 328 -7.07 -6.38 25.41
CA PHE A 328 -8.35 -7.04 25.68
C PHE A 328 -8.21 -8.55 25.91
N LEU A 329 -7.36 -9.24 25.14
CA LEU A 329 -7.18 -10.69 25.22
C LEU A 329 -6.21 -11.12 26.33
N TYR A 330 -5.33 -10.23 26.76
CA TYR A 330 -4.33 -10.51 27.79
C TYR A 330 -5.00 -10.69 29.16
N ASP A 331 -4.73 -11.86 29.76
CA ASP A 331 -5.18 -12.18 31.11
C ASP A 331 -4.16 -11.56 32.08
N THR A 332 -4.48 -10.37 32.60
CA THR A 332 -3.60 -9.60 33.50
C THR A 332 -3.51 -10.19 34.90
N ARG A 333 -4.52 -10.97 35.31
CA ARG A 333 -4.64 -11.56 36.65
C ARG A 333 -4.76 -13.08 36.55
N PRO A 334 -4.23 -13.83 37.55
CA PRO A 334 -4.24 -15.30 37.51
C PRO A 334 -5.64 -15.89 37.50
N TRP A 335 -6.60 -15.29 38.23
CA TRP A 335 -7.98 -15.76 38.25
C TRP A 335 -8.74 -15.53 36.93
N GLN A 336 -8.22 -14.70 36.02
CA GLN A 336 -8.83 -14.51 34.69
C GLN A 336 -8.58 -15.70 33.77
N GLU A 337 -7.67 -16.63 34.09
CA GLU A 337 -7.38 -17.78 33.23
C GLU A 337 -8.57 -18.74 33.08
N ASP A 338 -9.40 -18.84 34.11
CA ASP A 338 -10.53 -19.77 34.18
C ASP A 338 -11.88 -19.14 33.82
N VAL A 339 -12.01 -17.82 33.96
CA VAL A 339 -13.28 -17.09 33.85
C VAL A 339 -13.31 -16.24 32.58
N THR A 340 -14.48 -16.12 31.94
CA THR A 340 -14.69 -15.28 30.74
C THR A 340 -14.89 -13.80 31.06
N LEU A 341 -14.96 -13.43 32.34
CA LEU A 341 -15.17 -12.06 32.82
C LEU A 341 -13.99 -11.16 32.46
N ARG A 342 -14.29 -9.99 31.89
CA ARG A 342 -13.33 -8.88 31.68
C ARG A 342 -13.67 -7.75 32.65
N CYS A 343 -12.66 -7.12 33.24
CA CYS A 343 -12.90 -5.99 34.15
C CYS A 343 -13.28 -4.72 33.38
N PHE A 344 -13.70 -3.68 34.10
CA PHE A 344 -14.32 -2.48 33.54
C PHE A 344 -13.43 -1.82 32.50
N VAL A 345 -12.17 -1.51 32.88
CA VAL A 345 -11.22 -0.84 31.98
C VAL A 345 -10.87 -1.73 30.79
N GLN A 346 -10.68 -3.03 31.01
CA GLN A 346 -10.35 -3.98 29.95
C GLN A 346 -11.48 -4.09 28.92
N TRP A 347 -12.74 -4.07 29.36
CA TRP A 347 -13.91 -4.09 28.49
C TRP A 347 -14.01 -2.82 27.64
N GLN A 348 -13.80 -1.64 28.24
CA GLN A 348 -13.81 -0.36 27.52
C GLN A 348 -12.72 -0.30 26.44
N VAL A 349 -11.50 -0.73 26.79
CA VAL A 349 -10.37 -0.82 25.85
C VAL A 349 -10.68 -1.78 24.69
N GLY A 350 -11.32 -2.92 24.99
CA GLY A 350 -11.76 -3.87 23.97
C GLY A 350 -12.80 -3.29 23.01
N ALA A 351 -13.80 -2.57 23.53
CA ALA A 351 -14.82 -1.91 22.73
C ALA A 351 -14.21 -0.87 21.77
N PHE A 352 -13.30 -0.03 22.27
CA PHE A 352 -12.59 0.94 21.43
C PHE A 352 -11.67 0.24 20.40
N GLY A 353 -10.98 -0.83 20.81
CA GLY A 353 -10.15 -1.65 19.93
C GLY A 353 -10.94 -2.29 18.79
N LEU A 354 -12.15 -2.79 19.06
CA LEU A 354 -13.04 -3.37 18.05
C LEU A 354 -13.47 -2.33 17.03
N PHE A 355 -13.92 -1.16 17.50
CA PHE A 355 -14.28 -0.04 16.62
C PHE A 355 -13.12 0.39 15.71
N LEU A 356 -11.92 0.53 16.28
CA LEU A 356 -10.74 0.94 15.53
C LEU A 356 -10.28 -0.13 14.53
N SER A 357 -10.46 -1.41 14.87
CA SER A 357 -10.15 -2.53 13.97
C SER A 357 -11.08 -2.55 12.75
N TRP A 358 -12.39 -2.43 12.93
CA TRP A 358 -13.32 -2.29 11.80
C TRP A 358 -13.05 -1.02 10.97
N SER A 359 -12.68 0.09 11.62
CA SER A 359 -12.28 1.31 10.91
C SER A 359 -11.01 1.10 10.08
N THR A 360 -10.05 0.34 10.59
CA THR A 360 -8.80 0.00 9.87
C THR A 360 -9.07 -0.92 8.68
N LEU A 361 -10.07 -1.81 8.74
CA LEU A 361 -10.50 -2.59 7.58
C LEU A 361 -10.91 -1.71 6.39
N LEU A 362 -11.60 -0.60 6.63
CA LEU A 362 -11.96 0.34 5.55
C LEU A 362 -10.72 0.87 4.83
N VAL A 363 -9.64 1.15 5.58
CA VAL A 363 -8.37 1.58 5.00
C VAL A 363 -7.71 0.48 4.15
N TYR A 364 -7.90 -0.79 4.49
CA TYR A 364 -7.48 -1.91 3.63
C TYR A 364 -8.29 -1.99 2.34
N ILE A 365 -9.59 -1.73 2.39
CA ILE A 365 -10.49 -1.77 1.24
C ILE A 365 -10.15 -0.68 0.20
N ARG A 366 -9.50 0.41 0.62
CA ARG A 366 -9.00 1.48 -0.27
C ARG A 366 -8.18 0.97 -1.48
N SER A 367 -7.49 -0.15 -1.33
CA SER A 367 -6.63 -0.70 -2.38
C SER A 367 -7.40 -1.38 -3.51
N PHE A 368 -8.70 -1.66 -3.36
CA PHE A 368 -9.51 -2.25 -4.42
C PHE A 368 -9.93 -1.20 -5.46
N PRO A 369 -9.91 -1.52 -6.78
CA PRO A 369 -10.14 -0.52 -7.83
C PRO A 369 -11.57 0.03 -7.86
N LEU A 370 -12.59 -0.78 -7.52
CA LEU A 370 -14.00 -0.34 -7.53
C LEU A 370 -14.40 0.29 -6.19
N ILE A 371 -14.26 -0.48 -5.11
CA ILE A 371 -14.70 -0.06 -3.77
C ILE A 371 -13.74 0.97 -3.17
N GLY A 372 -12.45 0.94 -3.54
CA GLY A 372 -11.46 1.87 -2.99
C GLY A 372 -11.75 3.32 -3.34
N LEU A 373 -12.39 3.60 -4.48
CA LEU A 373 -12.79 4.95 -4.85
C LEU A 373 -13.80 5.54 -3.87
N THR A 374 -14.81 4.76 -3.45
CA THR A 374 -15.84 5.22 -2.51
C THR A 374 -15.23 5.48 -1.13
N VAL A 375 -14.29 4.64 -0.69
CA VAL A 375 -13.56 4.83 0.57
C VAL A 375 -12.71 6.10 0.54
N VAL A 376 -12.01 6.38 -0.57
CA VAL A 376 -11.24 7.64 -0.72
C VAL A 376 -12.16 8.85 -0.67
N MET A 377 -13.33 8.78 -1.32
CA MET A 377 -14.33 9.85 -1.26
C MET A 377 -14.82 10.07 0.18
N LEU A 378 -15.12 9.00 0.91
CA LEU A 378 -15.54 9.07 2.32
C LEU A 378 -14.46 9.73 3.20
N GLU A 379 -13.18 9.37 3.03
CA GLU A 379 -12.08 9.98 3.78
C GLU A 379 -11.97 11.49 3.51
N VAL A 380 -12.16 11.91 2.25
CA VAL A 380 -12.19 13.33 1.89
C VAL A 380 -13.38 14.03 2.58
N VAL A 381 -14.56 13.43 2.57
CA VAL A 381 -15.75 14.00 3.22
C VAL A 381 -15.57 14.11 4.74
N ILE A 382 -15.09 13.05 5.42
CA ILE A 382 -14.81 13.08 6.86
C ILE A 382 -13.80 14.17 7.20
N ARG A 383 -12.74 14.30 6.40
CA ARG A 383 -11.74 15.35 6.60
C ARG A 383 -12.35 16.73 6.45
N ARG A 384 -13.17 16.96 5.42
CA ARG A 384 -13.87 18.25 5.23
C ARG A 384 -14.83 18.53 6.39
N PHE A 385 -15.53 17.51 6.87
CA PHE A 385 -16.42 17.64 8.01
C PHE A 385 -15.68 18.05 9.29
N ILE A 386 -14.54 17.40 9.61
CA ILE A 386 -13.70 17.75 10.77
C ILE A 386 -13.25 19.22 10.73
N TRP A 387 -12.97 19.76 9.53
CA TRP A 387 -12.62 21.18 9.36
C TRP A 387 -13.79 22.12 9.63
N VAL A 388 -15.04 21.68 9.39
CA VAL A 388 -16.26 22.47 9.63
C VAL A 388 -16.77 22.31 11.06
N THR A 389 -16.46 21.21 11.74
CA THR A 389 -16.90 20.90 13.12
C THR A 389 -16.70 22.03 14.13
N PRO A 390 -15.60 22.81 14.14
CA PRO A 390 -15.44 23.91 15.10
C PRO A 390 -16.52 25.00 14.99
N VAL A 391 -16.96 25.31 13.76
CA VAL A 391 -18.03 26.29 13.53
C VAL A 391 -19.35 25.75 14.06
N LEU A 392 -19.63 24.47 13.82
CA LEU A 392 -20.82 23.79 14.33
C LEU A 392 -20.82 23.72 15.87
N LEU A 393 -19.66 23.51 16.50
CA LEU A 393 -19.53 23.45 17.96
C LEU A 393 -19.88 24.78 18.63
N VAL A 394 -19.53 25.93 18.04
CA VAL A 394 -19.94 27.25 18.59
C VAL A 394 -21.46 27.37 18.63
N LEU A 395 -22.13 26.94 17.55
CA LEU A 395 -23.59 26.94 17.46
C LEU A 395 -24.21 25.99 18.51
N ILE A 396 -23.73 24.75 18.60
CA ILE A 396 -24.22 23.74 19.55
C ILE A 396 -24.02 24.24 20.99
N CYS A 397 -22.87 24.83 21.33
CA CYS A 397 -22.63 25.39 22.65
C CYS A 397 -23.61 26.52 23.01
N SER A 398 -23.90 27.42 22.06
CA SER A 398 -24.86 28.51 22.28
C SER A 398 -26.27 27.98 22.60
N PHE A 399 -26.74 27.00 21.83
CA PHE A 399 -28.04 26.36 22.08
C PHE A 399 -28.03 25.54 23.37
N CYS A 400 -26.96 24.79 23.65
CA CYS A 400 -26.78 24.01 24.87
C CYS A 400 -26.95 24.87 26.11
N PHE A 401 -26.27 26.02 26.21
CA PHE A 401 -26.39 26.89 27.38
C PHE A 401 -27.77 27.56 27.48
N SER A 402 -28.36 27.93 26.35
CA SER A 402 -29.70 28.52 26.32
C SER A 402 -30.76 27.53 26.82
N PHE A 403 -30.73 26.27 26.34
CA PHE A 403 -31.66 25.23 26.79
C PHE A 403 -31.39 24.77 28.21
N PHE A 404 -30.13 24.71 28.64
CA PHE A 404 -29.79 24.43 30.04
C PHE A 404 -30.44 25.43 30.98
N MET A 405 -30.41 26.73 30.64
CA MET A 405 -31.06 27.76 31.45
C MET A 405 -32.60 27.69 31.42
N LEU A 406 -33.20 27.42 30.25
CA LEU A 406 -34.65 27.46 30.10
C LEU A 406 -35.36 26.20 30.57
N LEU A 407 -34.71 25.04 30.46
CA LEU A 407 -35.33 23.72 30.64
C LEU A 407 -34.71 22.93 31.80
N GLN A 408 -34.06 23.61 32.75
CA GLN A 408 -33.34 22.98 33.86
C GLN A 408 -34.20 22.01 34.69
N GLU A 409 -35.52 22.22 34.71
CA GLU A 409 -36.48 21.35 35.41
C GLU A 409 -36.70 19.99 34.72
N GLN A 410 -36.35 19.85 33.44
CA GLN A 410 -36.46 18.60 32.71
C GLN A 410 -35.19 17.75 32.90
N VAL A 411 -35.37 16.46 33.22
CA VAL A 411 -34.27 15.49 33.41
C VAL A 411 -33.16 15.56 32.33
N PRO A 412 -33.48 15.71 31.02
CA PRO A 412 -32.46 15.78 29.96
C PRO A 412 -31.55 17.02 30.03
N PHE A 413 -31.97 18.10 30.71
CA PHE A 413 -31.24 19.36 30.81
C PHE A 413 -30.81 19.69 32.24
N SER A 414 -30.97 18.74 33.17
CA SER A 414 -30.61 18.90 34.58
C SER A 414 -29.12 19.14 34.82
N ASN A 415 -28.26 18.64 33.93
CA ASN A 415 -26.81 18.82 33.96
C ASN A 415 -26.33 19.32 32.58
N VAL A 416 -25.32 20.19 32.58
CA VAL A 416 -24.69 20.72 31.36
C VAL A 416 -24.21 19.60 30.45
N GLY A 417 -23.67 18.51 31.01
CA GLY A 417 -23.26 17.35 30.22
C GLY A 417 -24.42 16.65 29.49
N PHE A 418 -25.58 16.50 30.15
CA PHE A 418 -26.77 15.92 29.52
C PHE A 418 -27.40 16.87 28.51
N ALA A 419 -27.44 18.17 28.81
CA ALA A 419 -27.90 19.20 27.89
C ALA A 419 -27.07 19.16 26.59
N TRP A 420 -25.74 19.09 26.71
CA TRP A 420 -24.83 19.04 25.58
C TRP A 420 -25.07 17.82 24.68
N MET A 421 -25.17 16.62 25.29
CA MET A 421 -25.46 15.37 24.58
C MET A 421 -26.84 15.36 23.91
N ARG A 422 -27.80 16.13 24.42
CA ARG A 422 -29.14 16.22 23.83
C ARG A 422 -29.21 17.23 22.68
N THR A 423 -28.35 18.24 22.68
CA THR A 423 -28.33 19.33 21.68
C THR A 423 -27.41 19.09 20.49
N GLY A 424 -26.32 18.34 20.67
CA GLY A 424 -25.44 17.90 19.58
C GLY A 424 -25.90 16.57 19.02
#